data_AF-A0A353WY30-F1
#
_entry.id   AF-A0A353WY30-F1
#
_cell.length_a   1.000
_cell.length_b   1.000
_cell.length_c   1.000
_cell.angle_alpha   90.00
_cell.angle_beta   90.00
_cell.angle_gamma   90.00
#
_symmetry.space_group_name_H-M   'P 1'
#
loop_
_entity.id
_entity.type
_entity.pdbx_description
1 polymer ?
#
loop_
_entity_poly.entity_id
_entity_poly.type
_entity_poly.pdbx_seq_one_letter_code
_entity_poly.pdbx_strand_id
1 'polypeptide(L)'
;MNIRLLALFSVLLIWGCSEDGNEAPPPEVNFTTQQAAISADNESTELRLVFSRAVSSGGQVVVNWQSDGLVYGEENDFYTVPASDATNAVALEYAAGEEAVSFEVRKGNGLNIQEDLEVTFSISDPEGFIAGTQNSVEVIFGENFIAESGLIAFDAGGADFDFINYVDLSKNQLTSVDKKTWDLGFYNGDGYNVILNSAAYVMARPLDKTDLTSVSAADTAGFGFQMVIPQFDPTLGASAWVDSPDGDLSKTAIGDISATSDDSPVFIIKRDGENRNWKKVKVFQSGDAYEIQFADIDSEDISSTTIDKSTAHNFVHFDLDNGVVSSEPEKEFWDIQYGSFTELFPFGGPGVTIPYGFKDFITINRYNTEAALVMEEDLAYENINLSDMETITFDSVIDVIGENWRQGGGPNAQPSLLDDRYFILKDSEGNYYKLRFTQLTSSTGERGKAEFQYKLIQ
;
A
#
# COMPACT_ATOMS: atom_id res chain seq x y z
N MET A 1 -70.77 -24.20 -36.35
CA MET A 1 -70.79 -23.96 -37.80
C MET A 1 -69.40 -24.25 -38.33
N ASN A 2 -69.35 -25.03 -39.41
CA ASN A 2 -68.31 -26.00 -39.72
C ASN A 2 -67.20 -25.47 -40.66
N ILE A 3 -65.99 -26.02 -40.47
CA ILE A 3 -65.05 -26.52 -41.49
C ILE A 3 -64.19 -25.50 -42.30
N ARG A 4 -62.91 -25.50 -41.91
CA ARG A 4 -61.64 -25.70 -42.67
C ARG A 4 -61.49 -25.28 -44.16
N LEU A 5 -60.31 -24.66 -44.34
CA LEU A 5 -59.29 -24.80 -45.40
C LEU A 5 -59.45 -24.03 -46.73
N LEU A 6 -58.55 -23.06 -46.95
CA LEU A 6 -57.76 -23.00 -48.16
C LEU A 6 -56.39 -22.37 -47.86
N ALA A 7 -55.33 -23.02 -48.33
CA ALA A 7 -53.93 -22.64 -48.16
C ALA A 7 -53.53 -21.48 -49.07
N LEU A 8 -52.66 -20.59 -48.59
CA LEU A 8 -51.81 -19.77 -49.44
C LEU A 8 -50.40 -19.74 -48.85
N PHE A 9 -49.46 -20.24 -49.65
CA PHE A 9 -48.02 -20.15 -49.45
C PHE A 9 -47.61 -18.67 -49.46
N SER A 10 -46.85 -18.21 -48.47
CA SER A 10 -46.15 -16.92 -48.53
C SER A 10 -44.73 -17.14 -48.01
N VAL A 11 -43.81 -17.12 -48.96
CA VAL A 11 -42.37 -17.18 -48.77
C VAL A 11 -41.95 -15.96 -47.96
N LEU A 12 -41.50 -16.17 -46.72
CA LEU A 12 -40.86 -15.14 -45.90
C LEU A 12 -39.45 -14.91 -46.45
N LEU A 13 -39.27 -13.78 -47.11
CA LEU A 13 -37.97 -13.21 -47.45
C LEU A 13 -37.26 -12.84 -46.15
N ILE A 14 -36.15 -13.52 -45.89
CA ILE A 14 -35.18 -13.19 -44.85
C ILE A 14 -34.46 -11.93 -45.34
N TRP A 15 -34.75 -10.77 -44.74
CA TRP A 15 -33.85 -9.63 -44.81
C TRP A 15 -32.77 -9.88 -43.77
N GLY A 16 -31.56 -10.20 -44.23
CA GLY A 16 -30.37 -10.15 -43.40
C GLY A 16 -30.10 -8.71 -43.03
N CYS A 17 -30.20 -8.37 -41.75
CA CYS A 17 -29.42 -7.28 -41.19
C CYS A 17 -27.97 -7.74 -41.22
N SER A 18 -27.14 -7.06 -42.01
CA SER A 18 -25.70 -7.06 -41.76
C SER A 18 -25.49 -6.54 -40.35
N GLU A 19 -24.91 -7.37 -39.48
CA GLU A 19 -24.24 -6.89 -38.28
C GLU A 19 -23.06 -6.06 -38.78
N ASP A 20 -23.28 -4.76 -38.97
CA ASP A 20 -22.18 -3.80 -38.99
C ASP A 20 -21.56 -3.89 -37.59
N GLY A 21 -20.42 -4.57 -37.51
CA GLY A 21 -19.61 -4.68 -36.31
C GLY A 21 -19.24 -3.28 -35.85
N ASN A 22 -19.95 -2.77 -34.85
CA ASN A 22 -19.62 -1.53 -34.20
C ASN A 22 -18.40 -1.82 -33.31
N GLU A 23 -17.20 -1.80 -33.90
CA GLU A 23 -15.95 -1.82 -33.14
C GLU A 23 -16.00 -0.68 -32.12
N ALA A 24 -15.81 -1.02 -30.86
CA ALA A 24 -15.78 -0.01 -29.81
C ALA A 24 -14.64 0.98 -30.13
N PRO A 25 -14.83 2.30 -29.91
CA PRO A 25 -13.80 3.29 -30.22
C PRO A 25 -12.50 2.92 -29.49
N PRO A 26 -11.31 3.21 -30.05
CA PRO A 26 -10.04 2.90 -29.40
C PRO A 26 -10.01 3.44 -27.95
N PRO A 27 -9.43 2.72 -26.98
CA PRO A 27 -9.36 3.20 -25.60
C PRO A 27 -8.57 4.51 -25.54
N GLU A 28 -8.94 5.41 -24.63
CA GLU A 28 -8.11 6.57 -24.29
C GLU A 28 -6.96 6.16 -23.35
N VAL A 29 -5.81 6.82 -23.47
CA VAL A 29 -4.63 6.64 -22.59
C VAL A 29 -4.20 7.97 -22.00
N ASN A 30 -3.97 7.99 -20.69
CA ASN A 30 -3.60 9.17 -19.93
C ASN A 30 -2.46 8.85 -18.95
N PHE A 31 -1.57 9.81 -18.69
CA PHE A 31 -0.78 9.78 -17.47
C PHE A 31 -1.69 9.94 -16.25
N THR A 32 -1.29 9.32 -15.15
CA THR A 32 -1.98 9.39 -13.85
C THR A 32 -1.67 10.66 -13.07
N THR A 33 -0.65 11.41 -13.49
CA THR A 33 -0.22 12.66 -12.86
C THR A 33 0.19 13.70 -13.91
N GLN A 34 0.17 14.97 -13.50
CA GLN A 34 0.72 16.09 -14.25
C GLN A 34 2.22 16.28 -13.97
N GLN A 35 2.66 15.95 -12.76
CA GLN A 35 4.03 16.15 -12.30
C GLN A 35 4.51 14.96 -11.46
N ALA A 36 5.79 14.67 -11.57
CA ALA A 36 6.52 13.77 -10.68
C ALA A 36 7.88 14.39 -10.37
N ALA A 37 8.57 13.91 -9.34
CA ALA A 37 9.88 14.43 -9.00
C ALA A 37 10.92 13.38 -8.64
N ILE A 38 12.17 13.81 -8.77
CA ILE A 38 13.38 13.07 -8.46
C ILE A 38 14.30 14.04 -7.69
N SER A 39 14.89 13.57 -6.60
CA SER A 39 15.81 14.35 -5.75
C SER A 39 17.13 13.60 -5.55
N ALA A 40 18.05 14.15 -4.75
CA ALA A 40 19.24 13.43 -4.36
C ALA A 40 18.95 12.19 -3.51
N ASP A 41 17.92 12.25 -2.66
CA ASP A 41 17.54 11.18 -1.74
C ASP A 41 16.52 10.19 -2.35
N ASN A 42 15.88 10.60 -3.46
CA ASN A 42 14.97 9.77 -4.23
C ASN A 42 15.34 9.82 -5.72
N GLU A 43 16.20 8.92 -6.14
CA GLU A 43 16.84 8.95 -7.46
C GLU A 43 15.95 8.41 -8.60
N SER A 44 14.70 8.04 -8.33
CA SER A 44 13.78 7.59 -9.37
C SER A 44 12.29 7.81 -9.07
N THR A 45 11.50 7.82 -10.14
CA THR A 45 10.04 7.88 -10.06
C THR A 45 9.41 6.98 -11.12
N GLU A 46 8.30 6.31 -10.78
CA GLU A 46 7.52 5.53 -11.73
C GLU A 46 6.42 6.40 -12.34
N LEU A 47 6.40 6.49 -13.67
CA LEU A 47 5.35 7.14 -14.43
C LEU A 47 4.36 6.09 -14.94
N ARG A 48 3.12 6.18 -14.50
CA ARG A 48 2.04 5.27 -14.88
C ARG A 48 1.08 5.91 -15.88
N LEU A 49 0.77 5.14 -16.93
CA LEU A 49 -0.26 5.44 -17.93
C LEU A 49 -1.43 4.48 -17.76
N VAL A 50 -2.65 5.01 -17.73
CA VAL A 50 -3.89 4.23 -17.58
C VAL A 50 -4.72 4.25 -18.86
N PHE A 51 -5.25 3.09 -19.22
CA PHE A 51 -6.22 2.96 -20.30
C PHE A 51 -7.63 3.18 -19.74
N SER A 52 -8.50 3.87 -20.49
CA SER A 52 -9.93 4.07 -20.14
C SER A 52 -10.74 2.78 -19.94
N ARG A 53 -10.19 1.65 -20.38
CA ARG A 53 -10.69 0.28 -20.16
C ARG A 53 -9.59 -0.72 -20.50
N ALA A 54 -9.74 -1.96 -20.02
CA ALA A 54 -8.86 -3.06 -20.40
C ALA A 54 -8.69 -3.17 -21.93
N VAL A 55 -7.44 -3.27 -22.39
CA VAL A 55 -7.12 -3.37 -23.83
C VAL A 55 -7.48 -4.75 -24.39
N SER A 56 -8.00 -4.82 -25.62
CA SER A 56 -8.50 -6.07 -26.22
C SER A 56 -7.43 -6.94 -26.87
N SER A 57 -6.24 -6.40 -27.09
CA SER A 57 -5.09 -7.06 -27.73
C SER A 57 -3.80 -6.45 -27.20
N GLY A 58 -2.69 -7.19 -27.30
CA GLY A 58 -1.38 -6.62 -26.99
C GLY A 58 -0.92 -5.59 -28.03
N GLY A 59 -0.02 -4.71 -27.62
CA GLY A 59 0.49 -3.60 -28.42
C GLY A 59 1.56 -2.81 -27.68
N GLN A 60 1.82 -1.58 -28.13
CA GLN A 60 2.88 -0.73 -27.57
C GLN A 60 2.41 0.72 -27.40
N VAL A 61 2.72 1.32 -26.25
CA VAL A 61 2.65 2.77 -26.02
C VAL A 61 4.02 3.39 -26.21
N VAL A 62 4.09 4.44 -27.03
CA VAL A 62 5.33 5.18 -27.28
C VAL A 62 5.25 6.53 -26.58
N VAL A 63 6.18 6.77 -25.66
CA VAL A 63 6.30 8.02 -24.91
C VAL A 63 7.54 8.75 -25.38
N ASN A 64 7.38 9.95 -25.94
CA ASN A 64 8.51 10.80 -26.29
C ASN A 64 8.93 11.64 -25.08
N TRP A 65 10.19 12.04 -25.03
CA TRP A 65 10.67 13.00 -24.04
C TRP A 65 11.38 14.20 -24.68
N GLN A 66 11.29 15.33 -23.98
CA GLN A 66 11.99 16.58 -24.30
C GLN A 66 12.48 17.22 -23.00
N SER A 67 13.64 17.88 -23.07
CA SER A 67 14.25 18.59 -21.94
C SER A 67 14.99 19.83 -22.44
N ASP A 68 15.15 20.83 -21.58
CA ASP A 68 16.02 21.97 -21.85
C ASP A 68 17.40 21.74 -21.23
N GLY A 69 18.27 21.06 -21.97
CA GLY A 69 19.70 20.92 -21.63
C GLY A 69 20.08 19.66 -20.85
N LEU A 70 19.13 18.81 -20.46
CA LEU A 70 19.42 17.50 -19.86
C LEU A 70 19.82 16.47 -20.92
N VAL A 71 20.89 15.72 -20.64
CA VAL A 71 21.48 14.70 -21.50
C VAL A 71 21.05 13.30 -21.02
N TYR A 72 20.42 12.54 -21.90
CA TYR A 72 20.00 11.17 -21.61
C TYR A 72 21.19 10.20 -21.46
N GLY A 73 21.13 9.30 -20.49
CA GLY A 73 22.04 8.20 -20.23
C GLY A 73 22.31 7.97 -18.74
N GLU A 74 22.57 6.72 -18.35
CA GLU A 74 22.87 6.34 -16.96
C GLU A 74 24.09 7.08 -16.39
N GLU A 75 25.11 7.32 -17.22
CA GLU A 75 26.31 8.10 -16.86
C GLU A 75 26.16 9.61 -17.12
N ASN A 76 25.00 10.05 -17.60
CA ASN A 76 24.68 11.46 -17.90
C ASN A 76 23.64 11.97 -16.88
N ASP A 77 22.63 12.72 -17.33
CA ASP A 77 21.74 13.44 -16.44
C ASP A 77 20.52 12.60 -15.99
N PHE A 78 19.93 11.84 -16.91
CA PHE A 78 18.78 10.99 -16.58
C PHE A 78 18.64 9.83 -17.57
N TYR A 79 17.92 8.79 -17.17
CA TYR A 79 17.58 7.67 -18.06
C TYR A 79 16.22 7.07 -17.70
N THR A 80 15.69 6.22 -18.56
CA THR A 80 14.42 5.51 -18.31
C THR A 80 14.60 4.00 -18.26
N VAL A 81 13.65 3.33 -17.63
CA VAL A 81 13.50 1.87 -17.66
C VAL A 81 12.05 1.54 -18.07
N PRO A 82 11.82 0.94 -19.26
CA PRO A 82 12.80 0.57 -20.27
C PRO A 82 13.54 1.76 -20.89
N ALA A 83 14.71 1.50 -21.46
CA ALA A 83 15.56 2.56 -22.00
C ALA A 83 14.93 3.23 -23.23
N SER A 84 14.99 4.56 -23.28
CA SER A 84 14.71 5.35 -24.48
C SER A 84 15.59 4.90 -25.65
N ASP A 85 14.99 4.91 -26.83
CA ASP A 85 15.70 4.71 -28.08
C ASP A 85 16.44 5.97 -28.54
N ALA A 86 17.12 5.86 -29.69
CA ALA A 86 17.90 6.96 -30.30
C ALA A 86 17.05 8.11 -30.86
N THR A 87 15.72 8.01 -30.80
CA THR A 87 14.76 9.03 -31.23
C THR A 87 14.05 9.72 -30.07
N ASN A 88 14.56 9.55 -28.85
CA ASN A 88 13.99 10.07 -27.61
C ASN A 88 12.61 9.47 -27.28
N ALA A 89 12.41 8.19 -27.61
CA ALA A 89 11.15 7.48 -27.38
C ALA A 89 11.34 6.26 -26.47
N VAL A 90 10.43 6.12 -25.50
CA VAL A 90 10.30 4.95 -24.62
C VAL A 90 9.13 4.10 -25.12
N ALA A 91 9.40 2.83 -25.41
CA ALA A 91 8.42 1.86 -25.87
C ALA A 91 7.93 0.98 -24.71
N LEU A 92 6.62 1.02 -24.43
CA LEU A 92 5.97 0.29 -23.35
C LEU A 92 5.05 -0.77 -23.95
N GLU A 93 5.45 -2.04 -23.83
CA GLU A 93 4.63 -3.16 -24.28
C GLU A 93 3.46 -3.40 -23.32
N TYR A 94 2.31 -3.79 -23.86
CA TYR A 94 1.16 -4.24 -23.08
C TYR A 94 0.51 -5.49 -23.67
N ALA A 95 -0.20 -6.23 -22.83
CA ALA A 95 -0.95 -7.44 -23.17
C ALA A 95 -2.47 -7.23 -23.11
N ALA A 96 -3.22 -8.11 -23.80
CA ALA A 96 -4.68 -8.10 -23.72
C ALA A 96 -5.15 -8.27 -22.26
N GLY A 97 -6.07 -7.43 -21.82
CA GLY A 97 -6.60 -7.40 -20.46
C GLY A 97 -5.92 -6.38 -19.54
N GLU A 98 -4.80 -5.77 -19.95
CA GLU A 98 -4.13 -4.76 -19.14
C GLU A 98 -4.90 -3.42 -19.12
N GLU A 99 -4.88 -2.76 -17.97
CA GLU A 99 -5.56 -1.49 -17.69
C GLU A 99 -4.56 -0.35 -17.48
N ALA A 100 -3.26 -0.66 -17.39
CA ALA A 100 -2.19 0.32 -17.25
C ALA A 100 -0.85 -0.24 -17.76
N VAL A 101 0.07 0.67 -18.07
CA VAL A 101 1.51 0.40 -18.23
C VAL A 101 2.29 1.43 -17.43
N SER A 102 3.52 1.10 -17.04
CA SER A 102 4.42 2.02 -16.34
C SER A 102 5.83 1.97 -16.91
N PHE A 103 6.59 3.03 -16.62
CA PHE A 103 8.03 3.07 -16.82
C PHE A 103 8.67 3.93 -15.75
N GLU A 104 9.95 3.69 -15.49
CA GLU A 104 10.70 4.43 -14.51
C GLU A 104 11.53 5.53 -15.18
N VAL A 105 11.59 6.70 -14.55
CA VAL A 105 12.56 7.75 -14.85
C VAL A 105 13.54 7.79 -13.69
N ARG A 106 14.84 7.86 -14.01
CA ARG A 106 15.92 7.79 -13.04
C ARG A 106 16.90 8.93 -13.23
N LYS A 107 17.42 9.46 -12.12
CA LYS A 107 18.60 10.33 -12.11
C LYS A 107 19.80 9.56 -12.64
N GLY A 108 20.53 10.16 -13.57
CA GLY A 108 21.82 9.67 -14.04
C GLY A 108 22.93 10.06 -13.07
N ASN A 109 24.00 9.27 -13.05
CA ASN A 109 25.16 9.44 -12.16
C ASN A 109 25.88 10.79 -12.38
N GLY A 110 25.68 11.41 -13.55
CA GLY A 110 26.27 12.70 -13.90
C GLY A 110 25.46 13.92 -13.43
N LEU A 111 24.19 13.74 -13.06
CA LEU A 111 23.34 14.86 -12.65
C LEU A 111 23.67 15.31 -11.24
N ASN A 112 23.95 16.61 -11.11
CA ASN A 112 24.05 17.29 -9.83
C ASN A 112 22.92 18.32 -9.72
N ILE A 113 21.92 18.01 -8.89
CA ILE A 113 20.74 18.86 -8.70
C ILE A 113 21.15 20.08 -7.88
N GLN A 114 21.18 21.26 -8.52
CA GLN A 114 21.49 22.54 -7.87
C GLN A 114 20.32 23.52 -7.95
N GLU A 115 19.45 23.31 -8.93
CA GLU A 115 18.21 24.02 -9.20
C GLU A 115 17.24 23.02 -9.82
N ASP A 116 15.97 23.40 -9.89
CA ASP A 116 14.94 22.54 -10.48
C ASP A 116 15.19 22.43 -12.00
N LEU A 117 15.28 21.20 -12.49
CA LEU A 117 15.46 20.87 -13.91
C LEU A 117 14.33 19.97 -14.37
N GLU A 118 13.92 20.08 -15.63
CA GLU A 118 12.66 19.48 -16.09
C GLU A 118 12.85 18.60 -17.33
N VAL A 119 12.18 17.44 -17.34
CA VAL A 119 11.96 16.62 -18.52
C VAL A 119 10.46 16.43 -18.70
N THR A 120 9.93 16.81 -19.87
CA THR A 120 8.54 16.53 -20.22
C THR A 120 8.46 15.23 -21.02
N PHE A 121 7.62 14.32 -20.57
CA PHE A 121 7.22 13.12 -21.30
C PHE A 121 5.85 13.32 -21.93
N SER A 122 5.63 12.81 -23.14
CA SER A 122 4.36 12.97 -23.86
C SER A 122 4.00 11.72 -24.64
N ILE A 123 2.74 11.31 -24.58
CA ILE A 123 2.21 10.18 -25.35
C ILE A 123 2.28 10.54 -26.83
N SER A 124 2.98 9.73 -27.62
CA SER A 124 2.98 9.86 -29.08
C SER A 124 1.63 9.42 -29.63
N ASP A 125 1.15 10.06 -30.70
CA ASP A 125 -0.08 9.67 -31.42
C ASP A 125 -0.05 8.16 -31.72
N PRO A 126 -0.83 7.34 -31.00
CA PRO A 126 -0.61 5.92 -31.03
C PRO A 126 -1.56 5.21 -32.01
N GLU A 127 -1.04 4.23 -32.74
CA GLU A 127 -1.93 3.33 -33.49
C GLU A 127 -2.74 2.48 -32.50
N GLY A 128 -4.07 2.59 -32.53
CA GLY A 128 -4.97 1.71 -31.78
C GLY A 128 -5.46 2.24 -30.42
N PHE A 129 -5.12 3.46 -30.03
CA PHE A 129 -5.70 4.17 -28.89
C PHE A 129 -5.74 5.69 -29.13
N ILE A 130 -6.41 6.43 -28.26
CA ILE A 130 -6.55 7.89 -28.33
C ILE A 130 -5.73 8.48 -27.17
N ALA A 131 -4.86 9.46 -27.43
CA ALA A 131 -4.26 10.22 -26.35
C ALA A 131 -5.35 11.04 -25.64
N GLY A 132 -5.53 10.82 -24.35
CA GLY A 132 -6.54 11.51 -23.56
C GLY A 132 -6.13 12.96 -23.21
N THR A 133 -6.84 13.56 -22.26
CA THR A 133 -6.58 14.96 -21.86
C THR A 133 -5.28 15.13 -21.11
N GLN A 134 -4.85 14.13 -20.33
CA GLN A 134 -3.59 14.12 -19.60
C GLN A 134 -2.54 13.34 -20.40
N ASN A 135 -2.16 13.87 -21.57
CA ASN A 135 -1.25 13.20 -22.49
C ASN A 135 0.24 13.57 -22.31
N SER A 136 0.57 14.38 -21.30
CA SER A 136 1.93 14.71 -20.93
C SER A 136 2.14 14.68 -19.42
N VAL A 137 3.38 14.53 -18.98
CA VAL A 137 3.80 14.65 -17.58
C VAL A 137 5.16 15.32 -17.53
N GLU A 138 5.37 16.16 -16.52
CA GLU A 138 6.64 16.82 -16.24
C GLU A 138 7.35 16.12 -15.08
N VAL A 139 8.60 15.73 -15.29
CA VAL A 139 9.47 15.19 -14.24
C VAL A 139 10.45 16.28 -13.82
N ILE A 140 10.34 16.68 -12.56
CA ILE A 140 11.14 17.74 -11.95
C ILE A 140 12.27 17.10 -11.15
N PHE A 141 13.50 17.37 -11.53
CA PHE A 141 14.70 17.07 -10.75
C PHE A 141 14.93 18.24 -9.80
N GLY A 142 14.49 18.11 -8.55
CA GLY A 142 14.47 19.21 -7.60
C GLY A 142 14.40 18.73 -6.15
N GLU A 143 15.05 19.45 -5.25
CA GLU A 143 15.14 19.08 -3.82
C GLU A 143 13.90 19.52 -3.02
N ASN A 144 13.14 20.51 -3.50
CA ASN A 144 12.02 21.12 -2.77
C ASN A 144 10.67 20.94 -3.49
N PHE A 145 10.55 19.94 -4.35
CA PHE A 145 9.31 19.67 -5.06
C PHE A 145 8.19 19.24 -4.10
N ILE A 146 6.98 19.76 -4.37
CA ILE A 146 5.74 19.37 -3.70
C ILE A 146 4.69 19.16 -4.80
N ALA A 147 4.17 17.93 -4.93
CA ALA A 147 3.16 17.60 -5.92
C ALA A 147 1.85 18.33 -5.61
N GLU A 148 1.29 19.01 -6.61
CA GLU A 148 0.02 19.72 -6.44
C GLU A 148 -1.19 18.80 -6.52
N SER A 149 -1.09 17.67 -7.22
CA SER A 149 -2.16 16.67 -7.37
C SER A 149 -1.64 15.38 -7.98
N GLY A 150 -2.39 14.29 -7.81
CA GLY A 150 -2.10 13.02 -8.46
C GLY A 150 -3.23 12.01 -8.32
N LEU A 151 -3.13 10.92 -9.09
CA LEU A 151 -3.95 9.72 -8.94
C LEU A 151 -3.04 8.59 -8.45
N ILE A 152 -3.32 8.08 -7.26
CA ILE A 152 -2.63 6.92 -6.69
C ILE A 152 -3.46 5.69 -6.99
N ALA A 153 -2.84 4.72 -7.65
CA ALA A 153 -3.45 3.46 -8.01
C ALA A 153 -2.66 2.31 -7.39
N PHE A 154 -3.26 1.67 -6.38
CA PHE A 154 -2.63 0.64 -5.59
C PHE A 154 -2.52 -0.70 -6.33
N ASP A 155 -1.53 -1.49 -5.91
CA ASP A 155 -1.42 -2.90 -6.25
C ASP A 155 -0.91 -3.67 -5.04
N ALA A 156 -1.85 -4.18 -4.25
CA ALA A 156 -1.54 -5.01 -3.09
C ALA A 156 -1.27 -6.47 -3.46
N GLY A 157 -1.11 -6.86 -4.73
CA GLY A 157 -0.92 -8.27 -5.11
C GLY A 157 -2.23 -9.06 -5.14
N GLY A 158 -3.30 -8.43 -5.61
CA GLY A 158 -4.59 -9.08 -5.83
C GLY A 158 -5.35 -9.44 -4.54
N ALA A 159 -6.22 -10.44 -4.65
CA ALA A 159 -7.15 -10.80 -3.57
C ALA A 159 -6.46 -11.27 -2.29
N ASP A 160 -5.22 -11.76 -2.35
CA ASP A 160 -4.46 -12.25 -1.19
C ASP A 160 -3.69 -11.17 -0.45
N PHE A 161 -3.60 -9.96 -1.03
CA PHE A 161 -2.90 -8.81 -0.46
C PHE A 161 -1.43 -9.12 -0.18
N ASP A 162 -0.71 -9.70 -1.13
CA ASP A 162 0.70 -10.09 -0.94
C ASP A 162 1.65 -8.89 -0.74
N PHE A 163 1.25 -7.69 -1.16
CA PHE A 163 2.02 -6.46 -1.02
C PHE A 163 1.34 -5.43 -0.12
N ILE A 164 2.19 -4.59 0.48
CA ILE A 164 1.83 -3.33 1.13
C ILE A 164 2.37 -2.20 0.27
N ASN A 165 1.55 -1.17 0.06
CA ASN A 165 1.94 0.01 -0.71
C ASN A 165 2.07 1.22 0.22
N TYR A 166 3.24 1.84 0.25
CA TYR A 166 3.48 3.12 0.92
C TYR A 166 3.37 4.25 -0.10
N VAL A 167 2.82 5.39 0.30
CA VAL A 167 2.61 6.55 -0.56
C VAL A 167 3.17 7.79 0.09
N ASP A 168 3.98 8.53 -0.66
CA ASP A 168 4.38 9.91 -0.36
C ASP A 168 3.61 10.84 -1.30
N LEU A 169 2.70 11.64 -0.74
CA LEU A 169 1.86 12.55 -1.53
C LEU A 169 2.66 13.72 -2.06
N SER A 170 3.62 14.22 -1.28
CA SER A 170 4.45 15.37 -1.61
C SER A 170 5.37 15.08 -2.80
N LYS A 171 5.79 13.82 -2.96
CA LYS A 171 6.62 13.40 -4.10
C LYS A 171 5.84 12.63 -5.17
N ASN A 172 4.54 12.39 -4.96
CA ASN A 172 3.70 11.53 -5.80
C ASN A 172 4.34 10.15 -6.05
N GLN A 173 4.84 9.53 -4.97
CA GLN A 173 5.57 8.27 -5.04
C GLN A 173 4.80 7.15 -4.37
N LEU A 174 4.86 5.96 -4.95
CA LEU A 174 4.36 4.73 -4.36
C LEU A 174 5.48 3.69 -4.29
N THR A 175 5.70 3.13 -3.10
CA THR A 175 6.65 2.03 -2.88
C THR A 175 5.91 0.77 -2.47
N SER A 176 6.14 -0.33 -3.18
CA SER A 176 5.51 -1.63 -2.89
C SER A 176 6.48 -2.60 -2.22
N VAL A 177 6.04 -3.26 -1.16
CA VAL A 177 6.86 -4.20 -0.38
C VAL A 177 6.06 -5.47 -0.11
N ASP A 178 6.68 -6.65 -0.21
CA ASP A 178 6.03 -7.92 0.20
C ASP A 178 5.70 -7.86 1.69
N LYS A 179 4.43 -8.12 2.03
CA LYS A 179 3.93 -7.95 3.39
C LYS A 179 4.65 -8.84 4.41
N LYS A 180 5.26 -9.96 3.98
CA LYS A 180 5.96 -10.93 4.83
C LYS A 180 7.46 -10.63 4.95
N THR A 181 7.94 -9.49 4.47
CA THR A 181 9.37 -9.13 4.55
C THR A 181 9.93 -9.08 5.96
N TRP A 182 9.11 -8.83 6.99
CA TRP A 182 9.54 -8.71 8.39
C TRP A 182 8.56 -9.38 9.36
N ASP A 183 8.98 -9.56 10.62
CA ASP A 183 8.16 -10.15 11.70
C ASP A 183 7.97 -9.20 12.88
N LEU A 184 9.05 -8.51 13.27
CA LEU A 184 9.10 -7.64 14.44
C LEU A 184 9.65 -6.25 14.04
N GLY A 185 9.00 -5.19 14.52
CA GLY A 185 9.44 -3.80 14.35
C GLY A 185 9.92 -3.23 15.68
N PHE A 186 11.17 -2.75 15.74
CA PHE A 186 11.80 -2.22 16.94
C PHE A 186 11.74 -0.69 16.93
N TYR A 187 11.04 -0.09 17.91
CA TYR A 187 10.74 1.34 17.90
C TYR A 187 11.99 2.20 18.11
N ASN A 188 12.14 3.22 17.27
CA ASN A 188 13.29 4.11 17.27
C ASN A 188 13.12 5.38 18.11
N GLY A 189 11.90 5.71 18.55
CA GLY A 189 11.66 6.84 19.41
C GLY A 189 12.08 6.60 20.87
N ASP A 190 11.52 7.41 21.76
CA ASP A 190 11.79 7.30 23.19
C ASP A 190 11.21 6.00 23.77
N GLY A 191 11.95 5.37 24.68
CA GLY A 191 11.56 4.10 25.30
C GLY A 191 11.87 2.87 24.44
N TYR A 192 11.26 1.74 24.80
CA TYR A 192 11.49 0.45 24.15
C TYR A 192 10.16 -0.23 23.87
N ASN A 193 9.81 -0.33 22.60
CA ASN A 193 8.57 -0.97 22.15
C ASN A 193 8.86 -1.85 20.95
N VAL A 194 8.24 -3.02 20.90
CA VAL A 194 8.32 -3.95 19.76
C VAL A 194 6.92 -4.20 19.24
N ILE A 195 6.73 -3.99 17.94
CA ILE A 195 5.49 -4.28 17.23
C ILE A 195 5.62 -5.56 16.42
N LEU A 196 4.48 -6.17 16.13
CA LEU A 196 4.32 -7.31 15.24
C LEU A 196 3.96 -6.84 13.84
N ASN A 197 4.33 -7.64 12.83
CA ASN A 197 3.84 -7.42 11.49
C ASN A 197 2.33 -7.72 11.38
N SER A 198 1.53 -6.68 11.63
CA SER A 198 0.08 -6.68 11.56
C SER A 198 -0.43 -7.10 10.17
N ALA A 199 0.23 -6.64 9.11
CA ALA A 199 -0.14 -6.94 7.73
C ALA A 199 0.03 -8.43 7.38
N ALA A 200 1.06 -9.08 7.93
CA ALA A 200 1.33 -10.51 7.78
C ALA A 200 0.65 -11.40 8.83
N TYR A 201 -0.23 -10.83 9.67
CA TYR A 201 -0.96 -11.55 10.72
C TYR A 201 -0.03 -12.30 11.70
N VAL A 202 1.11 -11.68 12.00
CA VAL A 202 2.05 -12.17 13.02
C VAL A 202 1.41 -12.02 14.40
N MET A 203 1.55 -13.05 15.23
CA MET A 203 1.03 -13.06 16.61
C MET A 203 2.13 -13.42 17.59
N ALA A 204 2.09 -12.86 18.79
CA ALA A 204 3.02 -13.17 19.86
C ALA A 204 2.28 -13.60 21.13
N ARG A 205 2.71 -14.73 21.70
CA ARG A 205 2.14 -15.23 22.96
C ARG A 205 3.24 -15.47 24.00
N PRO A 206 3.17 -14.83 25.18
CA PRO A 206 4.15 -15.05 26.23
C PRO A 206 4.00 -16.45 26.85
N LEU A 207 5.13 -16.99 27.30
CA LEU A 207 5.23 -18.16 28.17
C LEU A 207 5.59 -17.70 29.59
N ASP A 208 5.26 -18.52 30.59
CA ASP A 208 5.77 -18.36 31.96
C ASP A 208 7.20 -18.91 32.07
N LYS A 209 8.09 -18.39 31.23
CA LYS A 209 9.50 -18.82 31.06
C LYS A 209 10.36 -17.62 30.65
N THR A 210 11.58 -17.55 31.15
CA THR A 210 12.60 -16.54 30.75
C THR A 210 13.84 -17.17 30.11
N ASP A 211 13.94 -18.51 30.13
CA ASP A 211 15.01 -19.29 29.54
C ASP A 211 14.54 -19.99 28.25
N LEU A 212 15.07 -19.57 27.10
CA LEU A 212 14.77 -20.13 25.78
C LEU A 212 15.14 -21.62 25.66
N THR A 213 16.13 -22.10 26.43
CA THR A 213 16.53 -23.51 26.41
C THR A 213 15.50 -24.42 27.09
N SER A 214 14.63 -23.85 27.92
CA SER A 214 13.56 -24.58 28.60
C SER A 214 12.30 -24.75 27.76
N VAL A 215 12.23 -24.14 26.56
CA VAL A 215 11.08 -24.22 25.64
C VAL A 215 11.17 -25.45 24.74
N SER A 216 10.04 -26.14 24.58
CA SER A 216 9.88 -27.35 23.76
C SER A 216 8.52 -27.38 23.05
N ALA A 217 8.30 -28.34 22.17
CA ALA A 217 7.03 -28.57 21.47
C ALA A 217 5.83 -28.78 22.41
N ALA A 218 6.06 -29.22 23.65
CA ALA A 218 4.99 -29.34 24.64
C ALA A 218 4.40 -27.98 25.01
N ASP A 219 5.17 -26.90 24.92
CA ASP A 219 4.74 -25.53 25.25
C ASP A 219 3.83 -24.92 24.18
N THR A 220 3.86 -25.45 22.95
CA THR A 220 3.01 -24.99 21.84
C THR A 220 1.80 -25.90 21.61
N ALA A 221 1.60 -26.90 22.47
CA ALA A 221 0.49 -27.84 22.35
C ALA A 221 -0.87 -27.11 22.38
N GLY A 222 -1.62 -27.22 21.29
CA GLY A 222 -2.92 -26.57 21.12
C GLY A 222 -2.86 -25.11 20.64
N PHE A 223 -1.69 -24.50 20.50
CA PHE A 223 -1.63 -23.10 20.04
C PHE A 223 -2.10 -22.95 18.59
N GLY A 224 -1.96 -23.99 17.75
CA GLY A 224 -2.35 -23.93 16.34
C GLY A 224 -3.83 -23.63 16.08
N PHE A 225 -4.74 -23.90 17.01
CA PHE A 225 -6.15 -23.49 16.90
C PHE A 225 -6.46 -22.17 17.61
N GLN A 226 -5.54 -21.68 18.44
CA GLN A 226 -5.72 -20.49 19.27
C GLN A 226 -5.12 -19.25 18.62
N MET A 227 -3.89 -19.36 18.12
CA MET A 227 -3.12 -18.28 17.48
C MET A 227 -3.42 -18.22 15.98
N VAL A 228 -4.67 -17.86 15.65
CA VAL A 228 -5.16 -17.71 14.27
C VAL A 228 -5.85 -16.38 14.10
N ILE A 229 -5.82 -15.85 12.87
CA ILE A 229 -6.54 -14.64 12.48
C ILE A 229 -7.34 -15.00 11.21
N PRO A 230 -8.68 -14.87 11.22
CA PRO A 230 -9.53 -14.45 12.33
C PRO A 230 -9.73 -15.54 13.41
N GLN A 231 -9.88 -15.15 14.68
CA GLN A 231 -10.21 -16.06 15.80
C GLN A 231 -11.68 -15.92 16.21
N PHE A 232 -12.56 -16.80 15.73
CA PHE A 232 -14.01 -16.71 16.04
C PHE A 232 -14.43 -17.26 17.41
N ASP A 233 -13.48 -17.61 18.29
CA ASP A 233 -13.75 -17.95 19.68
C ASP A 233 -13.13 -16.90 20.62
N PRO A 234 -13.92 -15.93 21.11
CA PRO A 234 -13.43 -14.89 22.01
C PRO A 234 -12.98 -15.43 23.38
N THR A 235 -13.35 -16.67 23.74
CA THR A 235 -12.95 -17.26 25.02
C THR A 235 -11.48 -17.67 25.06
N LEU A 236 -10.81 -17.73 23.89
CA LEU A 236 -9.40 -18.09 23.78
C LEU A 236 -8.43 -16.95 24.13
N GLY A 237 -8.92 -15.71 24.25
CA GLY A 237 -8.10 -14.56 24.64
C GLY A 237 -7.08 -14.10 23.60
N ALA A 238 -7.28 -14.47 22.32
CA ALA A 238 -6.31 -14.21 21.26
C ALA A 238 -6.06 -12.73 20.95
N SER A 239 -6.97 -11.83 21.37
CA SER A 239 -6.80 -10.38 21.24
C SER A 239 -5.59 -9.86 22.04
N ALA A 240 -5.12 -10.59 23.05
CA ALA A 240 -3.90 -10.24 23.80
C ALA A 240 -2.60 -10.64 23.08
N TRP A 241 -2.69 -11.29 21.92
CA TRP A 241 -1.54 -11.81 21.16
C TRP A 241 -1.31 -11.07 19.84
N VAL A 242 -1.98 -9.94 19.67
CA VAL A 242 -1.82 -9.00 18.56
C VAL A 242 -1.65 -7.60 19.16
N ASP A 243 -1.06 -6.69 18.39
CA ASP A 243 -0.92 -5.30 18.83
C ASP A 243 -2.27 -4.57 18.75
N SER A 244 -2.38 -3.49 19.52
CA SER A 244 -3.52 -2.58 19.42
C SER A 244 -3.58 -1.94 18.02
N PRO A 245 -4.72 -1.99 17.31
CA PRO A 245 -4.81 -1.49 15.94
C PRO A 245 -4.62 0.03 15.80
N ASP A 246 -4.96 0.78 16.85
CA ASP A 246 -4.74 2.23 16.98
C ASP A 246 -3.25 2.63 17.01
N GLY A 247 -2.34 1.66 17.05
CA GLY A 247 -0.89 1.90 17.07
C GLY A 247 -0.34 2.38 18.41
N ASP A 248 -1.13 2.29 19.49
CA ASP A 248 -0.69 2.61 20.86
C ASP A 248 0.44 1.67 21.29
N LEU A 249 1.65 2.20 21.36
CA LEU A 249 2.85 1.46 21.72
C LEU A 249 2.83 0.92 23.15
N SER A 250 1.96 1.43 24.03
CA SER A 250 1.77 0.87 25.37
C SER A 250 0.91 -0.40 25.39
N LYS A 251 0.33 -0.78 24.24
CA LYS A 251 -0.58 -1.92 24.08
C LYS A 251 -0.11 -2.88 22.97
N THR A 252 1.18 -3.19 22.92
CA THR A 252 1.70 -4.24 22.05
C THR A 252 1.54 -5.63 22.68
N ALA A 253 1.51 -6.67 21.86
CA ALA A 253 1.46 -8.06 22.33
C ALA A 253 2.74 -8.48 23.08
N ILE A 254 3.87 -7.85 22.76
CA ILE A 254 5.15 -8.05 23.46
C ILE A 254 5.16 -7.32 24.81
N GLY A 255 4.47 -6.17 24.90
CA GLY A 255 4.43 -5.34 26.11
C GLY A 255 5.77 -4.68 26.43
N ASP A 256 5.95 -4.34 27.71
CA ASP A 256 7.15 -3.65 28.19
C ASP A 256 8.42 -4.49 27.98
N ILE A 257 9.46 -3.86 27.41
CA ILE A 257 10.75 -4.53 27.19
C ILE A 257 11.59 -4.46 28.47
N SER A 258 11.88 -5.63 29.05
CA SER A 258 12.67 -5.75 30.28
C SER A 258 14.10 -5.20 30.12
N ALA A 259 14.61 -4.57 31.18
CA ALA A 259 15.98 -4.03 31.22
C ALA A 259 17.07 -5.12 31.25
N THR A 260 16.71 -6.37 31.61
CA THR A 260 17.64 -7.49 31.70
C THR A 260 17.07 -8.72 31.00
N SER A 261 17.96 -9.63 30.58
CA SER A 261 17.61 -10.89 29.96
C SER A 261 16.91 -11.87 30.92
N ASP A 262 17.19 -11.77 32.21
CA ASP A 262 16.68 -12.68 33.24
C ASP A 262 15.20 -12.39 33.56
N ASP A 263 14.79 -11.12 33.41
CA ASP A 263 13.43 -10.64 33.63
C ASP A 263 12.58 -10.62 32.34
N SER A 264 13.16 -10.98 31.19
CA SER A 264 12.46 -10.93 29.90
C SER A 264 11.73 -12.26 29.63
N PRO A 265 10.41 -12.24 29.39
CA PRO A 265 9.66 -13.44 29.06
C PRO A 265 10.00 -13.97 27.67
N VAL A 266 9.86 -15.29 27.50
CA VAL A 266 9.95 -15.93 26.19
C VAL A 266 8.57 -15.92 25.52
N PHE A 267 8.54 -15.47 24.27
CA PHE A 267 7.36 -15.45 23.42
C PHE A 267 7.41 -16.54 22.37
N ILE A 268 6.25 -17.09 22.04
CA ILE A 268 6.03 -17.83 20.80
C ILE A 268 5.55 -16.85 19.74
N ILE A 269 6.31 -16.72 18.65
CA ILE A 269 5.95 -15.91 17.49
C ILE A 269 5.38 -16.83 16.41
N LYS A 270 4.09 -16.65 16.12
CA LYS A 270 3.36 -17.34 15.06
C LYS A 270 3.43 -16.50 13.79
N ARG A 271 3.78 -17.14 12.68
CA ARG A 271 3.97 -16.52 11.36
C ARG A 271 3.25 -17.36 10.31
N ASP A 272 2.60 -16.70 9.34
CA ASP A 272 1.92 -17.37 8.24
C ASP A 272 2.73 -17.33 6.96
N GLY A 273 2.84 -18.46 6.27
CA GLY A 273 3.50 -18.56 4.97
C GLY A 273 4.39 -19.79 4.85
N GLU A 274 4.79 -20.07 3.62
CA GLU A 274 5.74 -21.15 3.34
C GLU A 274 7.09 -20.87 4.01
N ASN A 275 7.69 -21.87 4.64
CA ASN A 275 8.98 -21.79 5.34
C ASN A 275 9.06 -20.78 6.50
N ARG A 276 7.92 -20.22 6.95
CA ARG A 276 7.87 -19.31 8.11
C ARG A 276 7.50 -20.07 9.39
N ASN A 277 8.41 -20.91 9.85
CA ASN A 277 8.20 -21.71 11.06
C ASN A 277 7.96 -20.83 12.29
N TRP A 278 7.25 -21.34 13.28
CA TRP A 278 7.09 -20.62 14.55
C TRP A 278 8.42 -20.55 15.30
N LYS A 279 8.66 -19.42 15.96
CA LYS A 279 9.91 -19.16 16.67
C LYS A 279 9.65 -18.93 18.16
N LYS A 280 10.60 -19.31 18.99
CA LYS A 280 10.71 -18.83 20.36
C LYS A 280 11.61 -17.61 20.37
N VAL A 281 11.17 -16.52 20.98
CA VAL A 281 11.83 -15.22 20.94
C VAL A 281 11.88 -14.61 22.33
N LYS A 282 12.98 -13.94 22.67
CA LYS A 282 13.15 -13.14 23.87
C LYS A 282 13.79 -11.81 23.49
N VAL A 283 13.27 -10.70 24.01
CA VAL A 283 13.77 -9.35 23.72
C VAL A 283 14.01 -8.58 25.02
N PHE A 284 15.15 -7.91 25.14
CA PHE A 284 15.48 -7.08 26.30
C PHE A 284 16.31 -5.86 25.89
N GLN A 285 16.39 -4.88 26.77
CA GLN A 285 17.16 -3.66 26.51
C GLN A 285 18.67 -3.94 26.55
N SER A 286 19.42 -3.24 25.70
CA SER A 286 20.89 -3.29 25.66
C SER A 286 21.45 -1.89 25.41
N GLY A 287 21.71 -1.13 26.48
CA GLY A 287 22.15 0.26 26.34
C GLY A 287 21.03 1.15 25.81
N ASP A 288 21.22 1.71 24.61
CA ASP A 288 20.21 2.47 23.83
C ASP A 288 19.58 1.62 22.70
N ALA A 289 19.90 0.33 22.65
CA ALA A 289 19.51 -0.64 21.64
C ALA A 289 18.66 -1.77 22.25
N TYR A 290 18.23 -2.71 21.41
CA TYR A 290 17.58 -3.95 21.84
C TYR A 290 18.53 -5.13 21.65
N GLU A 291 18.42 -6.16 22.48
CA GLU A 291 18.97 -7.47 22.22
C GLU A 291 17.83 -8.45 21.98
N ILE A 292 17.91 -9.21 20.89
CA ILE A 292 16.95 -10.27 20.56
C ILE A 292 17.66 -11.62 20.57
N GLN A 293 17.05 -12.59 21.25
CA GLN A 293 17.41 -14.00 21.19
C GLN A 293 16.27 -14.80 20.59
N PHE A 294 16.58 -15.71 19.66
CA PHE A 294 15.54 -16.46 18.95
C PHE A 294 16.02 -17.80 18.43
N ALA A 295 15.08 -18.73 18.26
CA ALA A 295 15.32 -20.05 17.70
C ALA A 295 14.01 -20.67 17.19
N ASP A 296 14.11 -21.76 16.42
CA ASP A 296 12.95 -22.65 16.22
C ASP A 296 12.53 -23.27 17.57
N ILE A 297 11.26 -23.63 17.71
CA ILE A 297 10.66 -24.08 18.99
C ILE A 297 11.50 -25.15 19.70
N ASP A 298 11.87 -26.21 18.99
CA ASP A 298 12.62 -27.36 19.52
C ASP A 298 14.14 -27.25 19.34
N SER A 299 14.65 -26.13 18.81
CA SER A 299 16.08 -25.95 18.61
C SER A 299 16.79 -25.62 19.91
N GLU A 300 17.96 -26.25 20.13
CA GLU A 300 18.92 -25.88 21.18
C GLU A 300 19.89 -24.78 20.71
N ASP A 301 20.01 -24.59 19.38
CA ASP A 301 20.82 -23.54 18.78
C ASP A 301 20.05 -22.23 18.82
N ILE A 302 20.47 -21.33 19.73
CA ILE A 302 19.87 -20.01 19.93
C ILE A 302 20.72 -18.95 19.25
N SER A 303 20.09 -18.19 18.35
CA SER A 303 20.66 -16.98 17.75
C SER A 303 20.49 -15.80 18.70
N SER A 304 21.46 -14.89 18.71
CA SER A 304 21.43 -13.62 19.46
C SER A 304 21.97 -12.51 18.58
N THR A 305 21.33 -11.35 18.58
CA THR A 305 21.87 -10.15 17.93
C THR A 305 21.34 -8.89 18.60
N THR A 306 22.12 -7.81 18.47
CA THR A 306 21.72 -6.46 18.84
C THR A 306 20.97 -5.80 17.68
N ILE A 307 19.92 -5.03 17.99
CA ILE A 307 19.17 -4.18 17.06
C ILE A 307 19.38 -2.73 17.47
N ASP A 308 20.24 -2.03 16.73
CA ASP A 308 20.50 -0.61 16.94
C ASP A 308 19.31 0.23 16.50
N LYS A 309 19.05 1.32 17.22
CA LYS A 309 18.03 2.30 16.80
C LYS A 309 18.53 3.12 15.61
N SER A 310 17.59 3.48 14.74
CA SER A 310 17.83 4.37 13.59
C SER A 310 17.05 5.67 13.73
N THR A 311 17.67 6.82 13.44
CA THR A 311 16.97 8.10 13.43
C THR A 311 16.08 8.29 12.19
N ALA A 312 16.34 7.55 11.11
CA ALA A 312 15.68 7.71 9.82
C ALA A 312 14.31 6.99 9.72
N HIS A 313 14.08 5.94 10.51
CA HIS A 313 12.84 5.14 10.45
C HIS A 313 12.02 5.23 11.72
N ASN A 314 10.72 4.95 11.63
CA ASN A 314 9.87 4.75 12.81
C ASN A 314 10.29 3.51 13.59
N PHE A 315 10.60 2.44 12.85
CA PHE A 315 11.02 1.15 13.39
C PHE A 315 12.20 0.60 12.58
N VAL A 316 13.09 -0.13 13.25
CA VAL A 316 13.98 -1.08 12.57
C VAL A 316 13.23 -2.41 12.44
N HIS A 317 13.05 -2.89 11.21
CA HIS A 317 12.32 -4.11 10.94
C HIS A 317 13.26 -5.32 10.92
N PHE A 318 12.82 -6.41 11.55
CA PHE A 318 13.57 -7.65 11.68
C PHE A 318 12.73 -8.83 11.22
N ASP A 319 13.30 -9.64 10.33
CA ASP A 319 12.80 -10.95 9.94
C ASP A 319 13.55 -12.03 10.71
N LEU A 320 12.82 -12.98 11.30
CA LEU A 320 13.43 -14.00 12.15
C LEU A 320 14.25 -15.05 11.38
N ASP A 321 14.23 -14.99 10.05
CA ASP A 321 15.05 -15.85 9.19
C ASP A 321 16.18 -15.08 8.48
N ASN A 322 15.98 -13.80 8.14
CA ASN A 322 16.93 -12.99 7.37
C ASN A 322 17.64 -11.85 8.15
N GLY A 323 17.22 -11.56 9.39
CA GLY A 323 17.79 -10.49 10.20
C GLY A 323 17.15 -9.11 9.93
N VAL A 324 17.92 -8.03 10.06
CA VAL A 324 17.43 -6.67 9.77
C VAL A 324 17.15 -6.51 8.27
N VAL A 325 15.98 -5.97 7.94
CA VAL A 325 15.49 -5.80 6.56
C VAL A 325 15.00 -4.38 6.32
N SER A 326 14.98 -3.96 5.05
CA SER A 326 14.34 -2.72 4.62
C SER A 326 12.95 -3.05 4.08
N SER A 327 11.91 -2.63 4.79
CA SER A 327 10.50 -2.95 4.47
C SER A 327 9.52 -1.79 4.59
N GLU A 328 9.98 -0.67 5.15
CA GLU A 328 9.26 0.60 5.24
C GLU A 328 10.23 1.69 4.74
N PRO A 329 9.77 2.67 3.95
CA PRO A 329 10.58 3.83 3.60
C PRO A 329 11.09 4.58 4.85
N GLU A 330 12.02 5.51 4.66
CA GLU A 330 12.36 6.43 5.76
C GLU A 330 11.11 7.22 6.17
N LYS A 331 10.99 7.52 7.45
CA LYS A 331 9.75 8.04 8.04
C LYS A 331 9.33 9.42 7.51
N GLU A 332 10.19 10.11 6.78
CA GLU A 332 9.92 11.40 6.15
C GLU A 332 9.41 11.25 4.71
N PHE A 333 9.51 10.06 4.12
CA PHE A 333 9.19 9.79 2.71
C PHE A 333 8.00 8.85 2.52
N TRP A 334 7.01 8.91 3.41
CA TRP A 334 5.70 8.31 3.22
C TRP A 334 4.67 8.88 4.20
N ASP A 335 3.41 8.89 3.77
CA ASP A 335 2.27 9.43 4.50
C ASP A 335 1.21 8.38 4.78
N ILE A 336 0.95 7.52 3.78
CA ILE A 336 -0.14 6.54 3.78
C ILE A 336 0.43 5.16 3.47
N GLN A 337 -0.11 4.14 4.14
CA GLN A 337 0.11 2.74 3.83
C GLN A 337 -1.20 2.04 3.51
N TYR A 338 -1.28 1.38 2.35
CA TYR A 338 -2.42 0.57 1.93
C TYR A 338 -2.08 -0.93 1.93
N GLY A 339 -2.99 -1.73 2.49
CA GLY A 339 -2.90 -3.19 2.34
C GLY A 339 -3.80 -3.98 3.28
N SER A 340 -3.27 -5.06 3.84
CA SER A 340 -3.93 -5.82 4.91
C SER A 340 -3.47 -5.36 6.29
N PHE A 341 -4.34 -5.54 7.29
CA PHE A 341 -4.06 -5.11 8.67
C PHE A 341 -4.80 -6.01 9.67
N THR A 342 -4.25 -6.18 10.86
CA THR A 342 -4.91 -6.87 11.98
C THR A 342 -5.70 -5.88 12.80
N GLU A 343 -7.00 -6.13 12.91
CA GLU A 343 -7.95 -5.34 13.70
C GLU A 343 -8.51 -6.13 14.88
N LEU A 344 -9.13 -5.42 15.82
CA LEU A 344 -9.91 -6.01 16.91
C LEU A 344 -11.41 -5.90 16.62
N PHE A 345 -11.95 -6.93 15.98
CA PHE A 345 -13.35 -6.96 15.55
C PHE A 345 -14.31 -7.25 16.71
N PRO A 346 -15.38 -6.44 16.93
CA PRO A 346 -16.39 -6.71 17.95
C PRO A 346 -17.17 -8.01 17.67
N PHE A 347 -16.98 -9.03 18.51
CA PHE A 347 -17.60 -10.35 18.35
C PHE A 347 -17.84 -11.04 19.69
N GLY A 348 -19.04 -11.59 19.89
CA GLY A 348 -19.37 -12.34 21.12
C GLY A 348 -20.03 -11.50 22.24
N GLY A 349 -20.34 -10.23 22.00
CA GLY A 349 -21.11 -9.37 22.91
C GLY A 349 -20.46 -8.00 23.12
N PRO A 350 -21.11 -7.10 23.90
CA PRO A 350 -20.57 -5.77 24.17
C PRO A 350 -19.19 -5.82 24.84
N GLY A 351 -18.22 -5.10 24.27
CA GLY A 351 -16.85 -5.01 24.80
C GLY A 351 -15.98 -6.26 24.58
N VAL A 352 -16.47 -7.25 23.83
CA VAL A 352 -15.71 -8.44 23.46
C VAL A 352 -15.22 -8.30 22.03
N THR A 353 -13.91 -8.43 21.83
CA THR A 353 -13.27 -8.36 20.52
C THR A 353 -12.48 -9.63 20.22
N ILE A 354 -12.25 -9.86 18.93
CA ILE A 354 -11.38 -10.92 18.42
C ILE A 354 -10.38 -10.33 17.43
N PRO A 355 -9.16 -10.88 17.28
CA PRO A 355 -8.27 -10.50 16.20
C PRO A 355 -8.86 -10.92 14.85
N TYR A 356 -8.85 -10.00 13.89
CA TYR A 356 -9.45 -10.18 12.57
C TYR A 356 -8.59 -9.53 11.49
N GLY A 357 -8.41 -10.23 10.36
CA GLY A 357 -7.62 -9.72 9.24
C GLY A 357 -8.47 -8.87 8.30
N PHE A 358 -8.18 -7.56 8.24
CA PHE A 358 -8.77 -6.62 7.31
C PHE A 358 -7.94 -6.50 6.04
N LYS A 359 -8.63 -6.21 4.94
CA LYS A 359 -8.08 -5.92 3.60
C LYS A 359 -8.60 -4.55 3.16
N ASP A 360 -7.94 -3.94 2.19
CA ASP A 360 -8.16 -2.54 1.80
C ASP A 360 -8.18 -1.61 3.04
N PHE A 361 -7.17 -1.75 3.88
CA PHE A 361 -7.00 -0.96 5.08
C PHE A 361 -5.96 0.13 4.83
N ILE A 362 -6.23 1.34 5.32
CA ILE A 362 -5.35 2.49 5.20
C ILE A 362 -4.83 2.85 6.59
N THR A 363 -3.52 2.87 6.76
CA THR A 363 -2.90 3.52 7.91
C THR A 363 -2.17 4.78 7.48
N ILE A 364 -2.02 5.73 8.40
CA ILE A 364 -1.16 6.91 8.23
C ILE A 364 0.17 6.70 8.95
N ASN A 365 1.20 7.38 8.48
CA ASN A 365 2.48 7.42 9.15
C ASN A 365 2.33 8.04 10.54
N ARG A 366 3.04 7.51 11.54
CA ARG A 366 3.06 8.07 12.89
C ARG A 366 3.98 9.28 13.04
N TYR A 367 4.81 9.55 12.04
CA TYR A 367 5.77 10.64 12.07
C TYR A 367 5.12 11.95 11.59
N ASN A 368 4.55 12.70 12.53
CA ASN A 368 3.98 14.04 12.29
C ASN A 368 2.87 14.11 11.22
N THR A 369 2.29 12.99 10.82
CA THR A 369 1.16 12.93 9.90
C THR A 369 -0.15 12.89 10.69
N GLU A 370 -1.15 13.61 10.19
CA GLU A 370 -2.49 13.64 10.78
C GLU A 370 -3.53 13.55 9.67
N ALA A 371 -4.72 13.03 9.95
CA ALA A 371 -5.81 13.03 8.98
C ALA A 371 -7.16 13.39 9.59
N ALA A 372 -8.09 13.80 8.73
CA ALA A 372 -9.47 14.10 9.06
C ALA A 372 -10.41 13.51 8.02
N LEU A 373 -11.56 13.03 8.46
CA LEU A 373 -12.68 12.64 7.61
C LEU A 373 -13.64 13.83 7.48
N VAL A 374 -14.03 14.16 6.24
CA VAL A 374 -14.99 15.22 5.95
C VAL A 374 -16.14 14.68 5.12
N MET A 375 -17.37 14.97 5.54
CA MET A 375 -18.57 14.61 4.80
C MET A 375 -18.82 15.63 3.68
N GLU A 376 -19.13 15.15 2.47
CA GLU A 376 -19.42 16.00 1.29
C GLU A 376 -20.61 16.94 1.54
N GLU A 377 -21.56 16.54 2.39
CA GLU A 377 -22.73 17.36 2.73
C GLU A 377 -22.39 18.56 3.63
N ASP A 378 -21.34 18.45 4.45
CA ASP A 378 -20.91 19.49 5.39
C ASP A 378 -19.98 20.50 4.72
N LEU A 379 -19.01 20.02 3.93
CA LEU A 379 -18.09 20.82 3.13
C LEU A 379 -17.75 20.03 1.88
N ALA A 380 -18.15 20.51 0.70
CA ALA A 380 -17.88 19.79 -0.55
C ALA A 380 -16.39 19.81 -0.91
N TYR A 381 -15.86 18.70 -1.43
CA TYR A 381 -14.45 18.56 -1.82
C TYR A 381 -13.94 19.67 -2.74
N GLU A 382 -14.78 20.18 -3.65
CA GLU A 382 -14.38 21.23 -4.60
C GLU A 382 -14.27 22.61 -3.95
N ASN A 383 -14.88 22.81 -2.78
CA ASN A 383 -14.96 24.10 -2.10
C ASN A 383 -13.94 24.26 -0.97
N ILE A 384 -13.26 23.17 -0.56
CA ILE A 384 -12.28 23.22 0.52
C ILE A 384 -11.05 24.06 0.14
N ASN A 385 -10.56 24.83 1.10
CA ASN A 385 -9.42 25.73 0.98
C ASN A 385 -8.63 25.78 2.30
N LEU A 386 -7.49 26.46 2.30
CA LEU A 386 -6.59 26.47 3.44
C LEU A 386 -7.20 27.07 4.73
N SER A 387 -8.15 28.02 4.62
CA SER A 387 -8.77 28.63 5.81
C SER A 387 -9.68 27.67 6.58
N ASP A 388 -10.15 26.60 5.93
CA ASP A 388 -11.00 25.60 6.58
C ASP A 388 -10.22 24.78 7.62
N MET A 389 -8.89 24.69 7.48
CA MET A 389 -8.01 23.93 8.40
C MET A 389 -8.07 24.45 9.84
N GLU A 390 -8.48 25.71 10.06
CA GLU A 390 -8.68 26.28 11.40
C GLU A 390 -9.84 25.63 12.17
N THR A 391 -10.75 24.96 11.46
CA THR A 391 -11.98 24.38 12.03
C THR A 391 -12.03 22.85 11.95
N ILE A 392 -11.21 22.25 11.08
CA ILE A 392 -11.14 20.81 10.90
C ILE A 392 -10.35 20.19 12.05
N THR A 393 -10.91 19.14 12.63
CA THR A 393 -10.26 18.37 13.70
C THR A 393 -9.47 17.23 13.09
N PHE A 394 -8.17 17.28 13.26
CA PHE A 394 -7.24 16.25 12.83
C PHE A 394 -6.98 15.23 13.95
N ASP A 395 -6.72 13.98 13.57
CA ASP A 395 -6.29 12.91 14.45
C ASP A 395 -4.99 12.29 13.93
N SER A 396 -4.11 11.92 14.85
CA SER A 396 -2.80 11.31 14.59
C SER A 396 -2.78 9.80 14.86
N VAL A 397 -3.91 9.20 15.23
CA VAL A 397 -4.01 7.75 15.39
C VAL A 397 -3.82 7.08 14.02
N ILE A 398 -3.00 6.02 13.96
CA ILE A 398 -2.55 5.46 12.68
C ILE A 398 -3.68 4.87 11.84
N ASP A 399 -4.79 4.46 12.45
CA ASP A 399 -5.95 3.84 11.80
C ASP A 399 -7.10 4.84 11.51
N VAL A 400 -6.87 6.15 11.68
CA VAL A 400 -7.89 7.19 11.53
C VAL A 400 -8.66 7.11 10.20
N ILE A 401 -7.99 6.78 9.10
CA ILE A 401 -8.65 6.49 7.81
C ILE A 401 -9.19 5.06 7.84
N GLY A 402 -8.33 4.08 8.12
CA GLY A 402 -8.70 2.69 8.35
C GLY A 402 -9.54 2.12 7.21
N GLU A 403 -10.70 1.58 7.56
CA GLU A 403 -11.73 1.11 6.63
C GLU A 403 -12.79 2.16 6.28
N ASN A 404 -12.76 3.36 6.90
CA ASN A 404 -13.85 4.34 6.87
C ASN A 404 -14.14 4.95 5.49
N TRP A 405 -13.33 4.65 4.49
CA TRP A 405 -13.50 5.03 3.08
C TRP A 405 -14.36 4.05 2.27
N ARG A 406 -14.67 2.87 2.83
CA ARG A 406 -15.48 1.83 2.19
C ARG A 406 -16.47 1.18 3.12
N GLN A 407 -17.60 0.75 2.58
CA GLN A 407 -18.48 -0.20 3.23
C GLN A 407 -17.85 -1.59 3.14
N GLY A 408 -17.75 -2.29 4.27
CA GLY A 408 -17.36 -3.70 4.28
C GLY A 408 -18.38 -4.60 3.54
N GLY A 409 -17.91 -5.73 3.05
CA GLY A 409 -18.77 -6.77 2.47
C GLY A 409 -19.40 -7.67 3.53
N GLY A 410 -20.36 -8.48 3.11
CA GLY A 410 -20.97 -9.53 3.94
C GLY A 410 -21.41 -10.73 3.10
N PRO A 411 -22.02 -11.77 3.70
CA PRO A 411 -22.45 -12.96 2.97
C PRO A 411 -23.35 -12.71 1.76
N ASN A 412 -24.00 -11.54 1.70
CA ASN A 412 -24.96 -11.15 0.66
C ASN A 412 -24.61 -9.84 -0.06
N ALA A 413 -23.45 -9.23 0.19
CA ALA A 413 -23.07 -7.95 -0.41
C ALA A 413 -21.56 -7.87 -0.61
N GLN A 414 -21.15 -7.38 -1.78
CA GLN A 414 -19.75 -7.02 -2.02
C GLN A 414 -19.41 -5.71 -1.29
N PRO A 415 -18.14 -5.50 -0.91
CA PRO A 415 -17.71 -4.21 -0.41
C PRO A 415 -17.88 -3.14 -1.49
N SER A 416 -18.06 -1.89 -1.07
CA SER A 416 -18.31 -0.75 -1.96
C SER A 416 -17.66 0.51 -1.42
N LEU A 417 -17.29 1.44 -2.30
CA LEU A 417 -16.85 2.77 -1.92
C LEU A 417 -17.95 3.55 -1.21
N LEU A 418 -17.54 4.46 -0.32
CA LEU A 418 -18.38 5.50 0.24
C LEU A 418 -18.07 6.80 -0.50
N ASP A 419 -19.05 7.33 -1.24
CA ASP A 419 -18.94 8.55 -2.04
C ASP A 419 -19.48 9.80 -1.32
N ASP A 420 -19.93 9.65 -0.08
CA ASP A 420 -20.47 10.71 0.79
C ASP A 420 -19.39 11.46 1.58
N ARG A 421 -18.12 11.11 1.41
CA ARG A 421 -16.99 11.63 2.19
C ARG A 421 -15.69 11.69 1.40
N TYR A 422 -14.76 12.46 1.93
CA TYR A 422 -13.36 12.49 1.53
C TYR A 422 -12.48 12.69 2.78
N PHE A 423 -11.17 12.64 2.58
CA PHE A 423 -10.20 12.78 3.66
C PHE A 423 -9.31 13.99 3.42
N ILE A 424 -8.78 14.53 4.50
CA ILE A 424 -7.71 15.51 4.45
C ILE A 424 -6.54 14.90 5.20
N LEU A 425 -5.38 14.89 4.58
CA LEU A 425 -4.15 14.48 5.21
C LEU A 425 -3.25 15.70 5.36
N LYS A 426 -2.66 15.85 6.53
CA LYS A 426 -1.53 16.74 6.77
C LYS A 426 -0.29 15.87 6.84
N ASP A 427 0.62 16.06 5.90
CA ASP A 427 1.87 15.29 5.85
C ASP A 427 2.87 15.74 6.93
N SER A 428 4.01 15.04 6.99
CA SER A 428 5.07 15.33 7.98
C SER A 428 5.78 16.68 7.74
N GLU A 429 5.68 17.24 6.54
CA GLU A 429 6.22 18.54 6.13
C GLU A 429 5.25 19.70 6.44
N GLY A 430 3.99 19.39 6.77
CA GLY A 430 2.94 20.35 7.10
C GLY A 430 2.07 20.79 5.91
N ASN A 431 2.17 20.12 4.77
CA ASN A 431 1.29 20.31 3.62
C ASN A 431 -0.06 19.64 3.87
N TYR A 432 -1.14 20.27 3.40
CA TYR A 432 -2.49 19.72 3.49
C TYR A 432 -2.96 19.22 2.13
N TYR A 433 -3.37 17.97 2.07
CA TYR A 433 -3.92 17.32 0.87
C TYR A 433 -5.36 16.93 1.12
N LYS A 434 -6.24 17.20 0.15
CA LYS A 434 -7.56 16.55 0.09
C LYS A 434 -7.45 15.29 -0.75
N LEU A 435 -8.07 14.19 -0.31
CA LEU A 435 -8.02 12.87 -0.93
C LEU A 435 -9.42 12.29 -1.08
N ARG A 436 -9.76 11.79 -2.27
CA ARG A 436 -11.04 11.10 -2.53
C ARG A 436 -10.78 9.77 -3.23
N PHE A 437 -11.26 8.68 -2.63
CA PHE A 437 -11.20 7.36 -3.26
C PHE A 437 -12.12 7.30 -4.47
N THR A 438 -11.61 6.76 -5.57
CA THR A 438 -12.31 6.67 -6.87
C THR A 438 -12.56 5.23 -7.28
N GLN A 439 -11.81 4.28 -6.72
CA GLN A 439 -11.91 2.87 -7.06
C GLN A 439 -11.60 1.96 -5.86
N LEU A 440 -12.32 0.84 -5.72
CA LEU A 440 -12.07 -0.21 -4.70
C LEU A 440 -11.47 -1.49 -5.32
N THR A 441 -11.84 -1.81 -6.55
CA THR A 441 -11.43 -3.01 -7.29
C THR A 441 -11.04 -2.63 -8.71
N SER A 442 -10.25 -3.45 -9.40
CA SER A 442 -9.98 -3.29 -10.83
C SER A 442 -11.27 -3.28 -11.66
N SER A 443 -11.18 -2.97 -12.96
CA SER A 443 -12.36 -2.99 -13.84
C SER A 443 -13.01 -4.38 -13.97
N THR A 444 -12.24 -5.44 -13.66
CA THR A 444 -12.72 -6.84 -13.63
C THR A 444 -13.23 -7.29 -12.25
N GLY A 445 -13.17 -6.44 -11.23
CA GLY A 445 -13.62 -6.73 -9.87
C GLY A 445 -12.56 -7.35 -8.95
N GLU A 446 -11.28 -7.34 -9.34
CA GLU A 446 -10.18 -7.84 -8.50
C GLU A 446 -9.89 -6.87 -7.34
N ARG A 447 -9.75 -7.42 -6.13
CA ARG A 447 -9.42 -6.68 -4.91
C ARG A 447 -7.92 -6.37 -4.82
N GLY A 448 -7.55 -5.37 -4.00
CA GLY A 448 -6.15 -4.93 -3.90
C GLY A 448 -5.74 -3.90 -4.94
N LYS A 449 -6.69 -3.43 -5.77
CA LYS A 449 -6.48 -2.49 -6.88
C LYS A 449 -7.26 -1.17 -6.68
N ALA A 450 -7.26 -0.66 -5.45
CA ALA A 450 -7.96 0.56 -5.10
C ALA A 450 -7.27 1.79 -5.68
N GLU A 451 -8.00 2.89 -5.85
CA GLU A 451 -7.45 4.15 -6.33
C GLU A 451 -8.03 5.33 -5.54
N PHE A 452 -7.21 6.37 -5.35
CA PHE A 452 -7.66 7.68 -4.91
C PHE A 452 -7.00 8.78 -5.71
N GLN A 453 -7.71 9.90 -5.85
CA GLN A 453 -7.15 11.15 -6.32
C GLN A 453 -6.82 12.06 -5.14
N TYR A 454 -5.79 12.87 -5.26
CA TYR A 454 -5.45 13.87 -4.25
C TYR A 454 -5.09 15.22 -4.86
N LYS A 455 -5.20 16.28 -4.06
CA LYS A 455 -4.80 17.63 -4.43
C LYS A 455 -4.31 18.41 -3.21
N LEU A 456 -3.22 19.16 -3.38
CA LEU A 456 -2.70 20.11 -2.40
C LEU A 456 -3.74 21.22 -2.16
N ILE A 457 -3.96 21.56 -0.90
CA ILE A 457 -4.83 22.64 -0.46
C ILE A 457 -3.95 23.88 -0.28
N GLN A 458 -4.24 24.91 -1.08
CA GLN A 458 -3.54 26.21 -1.06
C GLN A 458 -4.43 27.33 -0.53
#